data_AF-A0A0F2SCZ2-F1
#
_entry.id   AF-A0A0F2SCZ2-F1
#
_cell.length_a   1.000
_cell.length_b   1.000
_cell.length_c   1.000
_cell.angle_alpha   90.00
_cell.angle_beta   90.00
_cell.angle_gamma   90.00
#
_symmetry.space_group_name_H-M   'P 1'
#
loop_
_entity.id
_entity.type
_entity.pdbx_description
1 polymer ?
#
loop_
_entity_poly.entity_id
_entity_poly.type
_entity_poly.pdbx_seq_one_letter_code
_entity_poly.pdbx_strand_id
1 'polypeptide(L)'
;MRYGHNIGTNLLYSPFFTIGVLLIAITIFFLVFMQPKKNKSEHNRISDILNQRYAKNEIDDDKYYEVKSLLEDEDSNSSAIMLLKEKYALGNISTVEFIKMRNIIKTRQT
;
A
#
# COMPACT_ATOMS: atom_id res chain seq x y z
N MET A 1 1.28 -66.35 -10.90
CA MET A 1 1.94 -65.42 -9.97
C MET A 1 2.13 -64.09 -10.69
N ARG A 2 1.37 -63.05 -10.34
CA ARG A 2 1.48 -61.72 -10.97
C ARG A 2 1.75 -60.71 -9.86
N TYR A 3 3.01 -60.31 -9.72
CA TYR A 3 3.40 -59.15 -8.91
C TYR A 3 2.98 -57.89 -9.67
N GLY A 4 1.83 -57.36 -9.27
CA GLY A 4 1.29 -56.10 -9.75
C GLY A 4 2.16 -54.94 -9.24
N HIS A 5 2.58 -54.12 -10.19
CA HIS A 5 3.43 -52.96 -10.06
C HIS A 5 2.77 -51.84 -9.22
N ASN A 6 2.98 -51.85 -7.90
CA ASN A 6 2.57 -50.77 -6.97
C ASN A 6 3.70 -49.75 -6.74
N ILE A 7 4.58 -49.53 -7.72
CA ILE A 7 5.71 -48.59 -7.58
C ILE A 7 5.23 -47.12 -7.66
N GLY A 8 4.11 -46.85 -8.35
CA GLY A 8 3.58 -45.50 -8.53
C GLY A 8 2.74 -44.93 -7.37
N THR A 9 2.06 -45.78 -6.60
CA THR A 9 1.14 -45.32 -5.54
C THR A 9 1.85 -44.92 -4.26
N ASN A 10 3.01 -45.51 -3.96
CA ASN A 10 3.74 -45.24 -2.72
C ASN A 10 4.40 -43.84 -2.68
N LEU A 11 4.67 -43.25 -3.84
CA LEU A 11 5.25 -41.91 -3.94
C LEU A 11 4.22 -40.81 -3.62
N LEU A 12 2.99 -40.97 -4.14
CA LEU A 12 1.88 -40.04 -3.91
C LEU A 12 1.41 -40.02 -2.45
N TYR A 13 1.46 -41.16 -1.76
CA TYR A 13 1.09 -41.28 -0.33
C TYR A 13 2.31 -41.26 0.60
N SER A 14 3.50 -40.93 0.08
CA SER A 14 4.69 -40.79 0.91
C SER A 14 4.51 -39.61 1.87
N PRO A 15 4.87 -39.74 3.16
CA PRO A 15 4.85 -38.63 4.11
C PRO A 15 5.59 -37.41 3.56
N PHE A 16 6.71 -37.62 2.87
CA PHE A 16 7.50 -36.54 2.27
C PHE A 16 6.74 -35.76 1.19
N PHE A 17 5.92 -36.43 0.39
CA PHE A 17 5.11 -35.77 -0.64
C PHE A 17 3.99 -34.94 -0.01
N THR A 18 3.31 -35.49 1.01
CA THR A 18 2.26 -34.77 1.73
C THR A 18 2.79 -33.51 2.43
N ILE A 19 4.00 -33.59 3.03
CA ILE A 19 4.67 -32.45 3.66
C ILE A 19 5.07 -31.41 2.60
N GLY A 20 5.57 -31.83 1.44
CA GLY A 20 5.91 -30.92 0.34
C GLY A 20 4.71 -30.14 -0.18
N VAL A 21 3.59 -30.82 -0.42
CA VAL A 21 2.33 -30.18 -0.85
C VAL A 21 1.81 -29.22 0.20
N LEU A 22 1.88 -29.58 1.49
CA LEU A 22 1.46 -28.70 2.58
C LEU A 22 2.31 -27.42 2.64
N LEU A 23 3.63 -27.53 2.48
CA LEU A 23 4.51 -26.36 2.46
C LEU A 23 4.21 -25.44 1.27
N ILE A 24 3.92 -26.00 0.09
CA ILE A 24 3.52 -25.22 -1.09
C ILE A 24 2.18 -24.52 -0.87
N ALA A 25 1.20 -25.19 -0.26
CA ALA A 25 -0.08 -24.58 0.07
C ALA A 25 0.09 -23.42 1.08
N ILE A 26 0.97 -23.60 2.08
CA ILE A 26 1.30 -22.56 3.07
C ILE A 26 2.00 -21.37 2.40
N THR A 27 2.98 -21.59 1.51
CA THR A 27 3.67 -20.49 0.84
C THR A 27 2.75 -19.70 -0.08
N ILE A 28 1.85 -20.36 -0.81
CA ILE A 28 0.82 -19.69 -1.62
C ILE A 28 -0.15 -18.92 -0.72
N PHE A 29 -0.57 -19.51 0.40
CA PHE A 29 -1.42 -18.82 1.38
C PHE A 29 -0.76 -17.56 1.92
N PHE A 30 0.51 -17.63 2.33
CA PHE A 30 1.24 -16.44 2.75
C PHE A 30 1.44 -15.44 1.60
N LEU A 31 1.71 -15.86 0.37
CA LEU A 31 1.82 -14.94 -0.78
C LEU A 31 0.53 -14.16 -1.05
N VAL A 32 -0.63 -14.81 -0.92
CA VAL A 32 -1.95 -14.19 -1.16
C VAL A 32 -2.37 -13.31 0.01
N PHE A 33 -2.18 -13.78 1.25
CA PHE A 33 -2.69 -13.10 2.45
C PHE A 33 -1.68 -12.14 3.09
N MET A 34 -0.39 -12.33 2.87
CA MET A 34 0.69 -11.50 3.39
C MET A 34 1.10 -10.46 2.34
N GLN A 35 0.11 -9.84 1.68
CA GLN A 35 0.35 -8.59 0.99
C GLN A 35 0.92 -7.60 2.02
N PRO A 36 2.04 -6.92 1.71
CA PRO A 36 2.63 -5.97 2.64
C PRO A 36 1.55 -4.94 2.98
N LYS A 37 1.21 -4.83 4.27
CA LYS A 37 0.46 -3.67 4.76
C LYS A 37 1.37 -2.46 4.51
N LYS A 38 1.26 -1.87 3.31
CA LYS A 38 1.81 -0.53 3.01
C LYS A 38 1.40 0.34 4.18
N ASN A 39 2.34 1.12 4.69
CA ASN A 39 2.28 1.90 5.93
C ASN A 39 1.12 2.93 5.87
N LYS A 40 -0.12 2.44 5.95
CA LYS A 40 -1.38 3.18 5.71
C LYS A 40 -1.73 4.13 6.86
N SER A 41 -1.07 3.98 8.00
CA SER A 41 -1.29 4.79 9.20
C SER A 41 -1.23 6.29 8.90
N GLU A 42 -0.20 6.73 8.21
CA GLU A 42 0.05 8.17 8.07
C GLU A 42 -0.70 8.77 6.87
N HIS A 43 -0.93 8.01 5.81
CA HIS A 43 -1.79 8.44 4.70
C HIS A 43 -3.27 8.57 5.12
N ASN A 44 -3.74 7.67 6.00
CA ASN A 44 -5.07 7.78 6.59
C ASN A 44 -5.20 9.06 7.43
N ARG A 45 -4.18 9.44 8.20
CA ARG A 45 -4.20 10.67 9.00
C ARG A 45 -4.41 11.92 8.15
N ILE A 46 -3.69 12.03 7.03
CA ILE A 46 -3.80 13.20 6.15
C ILE A 46 -5.18 13.24 5.48
N SER A 47 -5.71 12.08 5.10
CA SER A 47 -7.06 11.96 4.53
C SER A 47 -8.15 12.32 5.54
N ASP A 48 -7.99 11.93 6.81
CA ASP A 48 -8.91 12.29 7.89
C ASP A 48 -8.94 13.80 8.15
N ILE A 49 -7.78 14.46 8.12
CA ILE A 49 -7.70 15.93 8.23
C ILE A 49 -8.49 16.60 7.10
N LEU A 50 -8.33 16.13 5.86
CA LEU A 50 -9.03 16.69 4.71
C LEU A 50 -10.55 16.47 4.82
N ASN A 51 -10.98 15.27 5.20
CA ASN A 51 -12.38 14.93 5.42
C ASN A 51 -13.01 15.78 6.53
N GLN A 52 -12.26 16.03 7.62
CA GLN A 52 -12.73 16.85 8.73
C GLN A 52 -12.97 18.30 8.29
N ARG A 53 -12.09 18.87 7.47
CA ARG A 53 -12.24 20.23 6.95
C ARG A 53 -13.41 20.36 5.98
N TYR A 54 -13.60 19.35 5.15
CA TYR A 54 -14.76 19.27 4.26
C TYR A 54 -16.07 19.17 5.04
N ALA A 55 -16.14 18.30 6.06
CA ALA A 55 -17.32 18.17 6.93
C ALA A 55 -17.64 19.45 7.73
N LYS A 56 -16.64 20.29 7.97
CA LYS A 56 -16.79 21.61 8.60
C LYS A 56 -17.17 22.73 7.60
N ASN A 57 -17.32 22.42 6.31
CA ASN A 57 -17.50 23.39 5.23
C ASN A 57 -16.38 24.46 5.17
N GLU A 58 -15.15 24.13 5.60
CA GLU A 58 -13.99 25.03 5.48
C GLU A 58 -13.40 25.04 4.06
N ILE A 59 -13.71 24.01 3.27
CA ILE A 59 -13.27 23.82 1.89
C ILE A 59 -14.46 23.40 1.03
N ASP A 60 -14.46 23.84 -0.22
CA ASP A 60 -15.47 23.50 -1.22
C ASP A 60 -15.20 22.12 -1.85
N ASP A 61 -16.22 21.54 -2.49
CA ASP A 61 -16.15 20.27 -3.20
C ASP A 61 -14.98 20.24 -4.19
N ASP A 62 -14.88 21.26 -5.04
CA ASP A 62 -13.83 21.37 -6.06
C ASP A 62 -12.43 21.31 -5.43
N LYS A 63 -12.25 22.02 -4.33
CA LYS A 63 -10.96 22.10 -3.63
C LYS A 63 -10.64 20.81 -2.88
N TYR A 64 -11.67 20.14 -2.35
CA TYR A 64 -11.52 18.83 -1.72
C TYR A 64 -11.01 17.79 -2.73
N TYR A 65 -11.61 17.71 -3.92
CA TYR A 65 -11.19 16.75 -4.94
C TYR A 65 -9.83 17.10 -5.56
N GLU A 66 -9.50 18.37 -5.73
CA GLU A 66 -8.17 18.81 -6.15
C GLU A 66 -7.10 18.32 -5.17
N VAL A 67 -7.28 18.61 -3.88
CA VAL A 67 -6.31 18.24 -2.84
C VAL A 67 -6.21 16.72 -2.72
N LYS A 68 -7.34 16.01 -2.76
CA LYS A 68 -7.38 14.55 -2.67
C LYS A 68 -6.63 13.87 -3.81
N SER A 69 -6.85 14.32 -5.05
CA SER A 69 -6.18 13.72 -6.21
C SER A 69 -4.66 13.89 -6.15
N LEU A 70 -4.17 15.05 -5.74
CA LEU A 70 -2.74 15.32 -5.53
C LEU A 70 -2.12 14.49 -4.40
N LEU A 71 -2.88 14.17 -3.36
CA LEU A 71 -2.43 13.37 -2.23
C LEU A 71 -2.32 11.88 -2.57
N GLU A 72 -3.25 11.37 -3.38
CA GLU A 72 -3.32 9.96 -3.84
C GLU A 72 -2.28 9.65 -4.92
N ASP A 73 -1.97 10.59 -5.82
CA ASP A 73 -0.98 10.42 -6.90
C ASP A 73 0.47 10.25 -6.41
N GLU A 74 0.73 10.51 -5.13
CA GLU A 74 2.08 10.49 -4.56
C GLU A 74 2.33 9.27 -3.67
N ASP A 75 2.91 8.23 -4.26
CA ASP A 75 3.34 7.00 -3.59
C ASP A 75 4.67 7.16 -2.80
N SER A 76 5.16 8.39 -2.58
CA SER A 76 6.43 8.63 -1.89
C SER A 76 6.27 8.63 -0.37
N ASN A 77 6.93 7.67 0.29
CA ASN A 77 7.00 7.56 1.75
C ASN A 77 8.11 8.42 2.39
N SER A 78 8.63 9.42 1.67
CA SER A 78 9.61 10.34 2.24
C SER A 78 8.95 11.18 3.35
N SER A 79 9.55 11.20 4.54
CA SER A 79 9.04 11.98 5.69
C SER A 79 8.88 13.48 5.37
N ALA A 80 9.77 14.03 4.53
CA ALA A 80 9.68 15.43 4.09
C ALA A 80 8.46 15.68 3.18
N ILE A 81 8.13 14.73 2.30
CA ILE A 81 6.95 14.81 1.44
C ILE A 81 5.68 14.64 2.27
N MET A 82 5.73 13.76 3.28
CA MET A 82 4.63 13.53 4.21
C MET A 82 4.24 14.79 5.00
N LEU A 83 5.23 15.49 5.57
CA LEU A 83 5.00 16.79 6.23
C LEU A 83 4.47 17.86 5.26
N LEU A 84 4.93 17.84 4.02
CA LEU A 84 4.45 18.78 3.00
C LEU A 84 2.97 18.52 2.66
N LYS A 85 2.59 17.25 2.51
CA LYS A 85 1.21 16.82 2.28
C LYS A 85 0.28 17.19 3.44
N GLU A 86 0.74 17.03 4.68
CA GLU A 86 -0.02 17.44 5.87
C GLU A 86 -0.29 18.96 5.85
N LYS A 87 0.72 19.77 5.56
CA LYS A 87 0.56 21.24 5.44
C LYS A 87 -0.40 21.63 4.33
N TYR A 88 -0.39 20.90 3.21
CA TYR A 88 -1.31 21.14 2.11
C TYR A 88 -2.74 20.75 2.46
N ALA A 89 -2.95 19.59 3.10
CA ALA A 89 -4.27 19.15 3.56
C ALA A 89 -4.87 20.09 4.63
N LEU A 90 -4.03 20.68 5.48
CA LEU A 90 -4.43 21.74 6.41
C LEU A 90 -4.74 23.08 5.72
N GLY A 91 -4.40 23.23 4.44
CA GLY A 91 -4.61 24.46 3.68
C GLY A 91 -3.63 25.58 4.02
N ASN A 92 -2.51 25.24 4.67
CA ASN A 92 -1.48 26.20 5.05
C ASN A 92 -0.63 26.67 3.87
N ILE A 93 -0.64 25.91 2.76
CA ILE A 93 0.11 26.21 1.55
C ILE A 93 -0.79 26.08 0.32
N SER A 94 -0.49 26.87 -0.71
CA SER A 94 -1.21 26.82 -1.99
C SER A 94 -0.78 25.64 -2.86
N THR A 95 -1.59 25.26 -3.84
CA THR A 95 -1.26 24.20 -4.81
C THR A 95 0.07 24.47 -5.54
N VAL A 96 0.32 25.73 -5.91
CA VAL A 96 1.55 26.14 -6.60
C VAL A 96 2.78 25.97 -5.71
N GLU A 97 2.69 26.37 -4.44
CA GLU A 97 3.77 26.21 -3.48
C GLU A 97 4.04 24.74 -3.16
N PHE A 98 2.97 23.94 -3.02
CA PHE A 98 3.07 22.50 -2.83
C PHE A 98 3.86 21.86 -3.97
N ILE A 99 3.50 22.13 -5.23
CA ILE A 99 4.20 21.59 -6.41
C ILE A 99 5.66 22.04 -6.44
N LYS A 100 5.94 23.31 -6.13
CA LYS A 100 7.30 23.85 -6.13
C LYS A 100 8.18 23.18 -5.07
N MET A 101 7.72 23.11 -3.83
CA MET A 101 8.45 22.46 -2.73
C MET A 101 8.63 20.96 -2.98
N ARG A 102 7.60 20.30 -3.50
CA ARG A 102 7.65 18.89 -3.92
C ARG A 102 8.77 18.64 -4.92
N ASN A 103 8.86 19.44 -5.98
CA ASN A 103 9.88 19.29 -7.00
C ASN A 103 11.29 19.49 -6.42
N ILE A 104 11.47 20.45 -5.51
CA ILE A 104 12.76 20.69 -4.83
C ILE A 104 13.17 19.49 -3.97
N ILE A 105 12.22 18.86 -3.26
CA ILE A 105 12.53 17.69 -2.42
C ILE A 105 12.91 16.49 -3.30
N LYS A 106 12.22 16.28 -4.43
CA LYS A 106 12.52 15.19 -5.36
C LYS A 106 13.90 15.36 -6.01
N THR A 107 14.25 16.56 -6.47
CA THR A 107 15.56 16.83 -7.10
C THR A 107 16.74 16.78 -6.14
N ARG A 108 16.51 16.91 -4.82
CA ARG A 108 17.57 16.74 -3.81
C ARG A 108 17.79 15.29 -3.38
N GLN A 109 16.88 14.39 -3.71
CA GLN A 109 16.98 12.95 -3.38
C GLN A 109 17.49 12.10 -4.54
N THR A 110 17.59 12.67 -5.75
CA THR A 110 18.29 12.13 -6.92
C THR A 110 19.75 12.52 -6.91
#